data_AF-Q55050-F1
#
_entry.id   AF-Q55050-F1
#
_cell.length_a   1.000
_cell.length_b   1.000
_cell.length_c   1.000
_cell.angle_alpha   90.00
_cell.angle_beta   90.00
_cell.angle_gamma   90.00
#
_symmetry.space_group_name_H-M   'P 1'
#
loop_
_entity.id
_entity.type
_entity.pdbx_description
1 polymer ?
#
loop_
_entity_poly.entity_id
_entity_poly.type
_entity_poly.pdbx_seq_one_letter_code
_entity_poly.pdbx_strand_id
1 'polypeptide(L)'
;MRSCIPTTYKGSKIGTLDSDATVFSFYANKTMTTGEGGMVVSKNKDIIERCKVMRLHGISRDAFDRYQSKTPSWFYEVVAPGFKYNMPDICAAIGIHQLRKIDDFQKERQRMAKIYDDALKELPLELPEWPTNASDIHAWHLYPIRSKTDSAINRDDFIKKLSDLGIGCSVHFIPLHKQPVWRDTYNLNASNFPVSEECYLNEISIPLYTKMTDQDQLFVIKSIRQLFM
;
A
#
# COMPACT_ATOMS: atom_id res chain seq x y z
N MET A 1 -1.41 8.32 -0.56
CA MET A 1 -1.71 6.98 -1.09
C MET A 1 -0.46 6.12 -0.92
N ARG A 2 -0.44 5.14 0.00
CA ARG A 2 0.82 4.53 0.47
C ARG A 2 1.34 3.34 -0.36
N SER A 3 0.49 2.69 -1.16
CA SER A 3 0.80 1.41 -1.82
C SER A 3 0.48 1.38 -3.32
N CYS A 4 0.95 2.38 -4.06
CA CYS A 4 0.49 2.62 -5.43
C CYS A 4 1.64 2.92 -6.41
N ILE A 5 2.88 2.51 -6.12
CA ILE A 5 3.94 2.57 -7.13
C ILE A 5 3.88 1.27 -7.94
N PRO A 6 3.80 1.29 -9.30
CA PRO A 6 3.94 2.45 -10.20
C PRO A 6 2.62 2.95 -10.84
N THR A 7 1.49 2.92 -10.11
CA THR A 7 0.15 3.27 -10.60
C THR A 7 0.11 4.58 -11.38
N THR A 8 -0.74 4.63 -12.40
CA THR A 8 -1.08 5.85 -13.14
C THR A 8 -2.59 6.14 -13.05
N TYR A 9 -2.93 7.43 -13.16
CA TYR A 9 -4.30 7.93 -13.26
C TYR A 9 -4.36 8.99 -14.36
N LYS A 10 -5.27 8.82 -15.32
CA LYS A 10 -5.35 9.61 -16.55
C LYS A 10 -3.99 9.74 -17.26
N GLY A 11 -3.27 8.62 -17.36
CA GLY A 11 -1.94 8.53 -17.99
C GLY A 11 -0.79 9.15 -17.17
N SER A 12 -1.06 9.74 -16.00
CA SER A 12 -0.04 10.37 -15.16
C SER A 12 0.30 9.50 -13.95
N LYS A 13 1.59 9.38 -13.61
CA LYS A 13 2.03 8.60 -12.43
C LYS A 13 1.49 9.21 -11.14
N ILE A 14 1.03 8.37 -10.22
CA ILE A 14 0.73 8.83 -8.86
C ILE A 14 2.00 9.46 -8.28
N GLY A 15 1.85 10.65 -7.69
CA GLY A 15 2.97 11.51 -7.27
C GLY A 15 3.25 12.70 -8.18
N THR A 16 2.76 12.70 -9.42
CA THR A 16 2.85 13.85 -10.34
C THR A 16 1.53 14.58 -10.56
N LEU A 17 0.44 14.07 -9.95
CA LEU A 17 -0.89 14.66 -10.00
C LEU A 17 -0.92 16.04 -9.33
N ASP A 18 -2.05 16.73 -9.47
CA ASP A 18 -2.30 18.00 -8.80
C ASP A 18 -2.65 17.77 -7.32
N SER A 19 -1.61 17.51 -6.53
CA SER A 19 -1.67 17.30 -5.08
C SER A 19 -0.53 18.06 -4.43
N ASP A 20 -0.77 18.65 -3.26
CA ASP A 20 0.28 19.35 -2.51
C ASP A 20 1.45 18.42 -2.19
N ALA A 21 1.17 17.18 -1.78
CA ALA A 21 2.18 16.15 -1.56
C ALA A 21 1.59 14.76 -1.74
N THR A 22 2.42 13.82 -2.19
CA THR A 22 2.12 12.39 -2.21
C THR A 22 3.15 11.65 -1.36
N VAL A 23 2.67 10.72 -0.53
CA VAL A 23 3.50 9.93 0.38
C VAL A 23 3.40 8.44 0.05
N PHE A 24 4.56 7.82 -0.18
CA PHE A 24 4.72 6.39 -0.46
C PHE A 24 5.28 5.65 0.74
N SER A 25 4.93 4.37 0.86
CA SER A 25 5.50 3.45 1.82
C SER A 25 6.35 2.40 1.11
N PHE A 26 7.49 2.07 1.71
CA PHE A 26 8.41 1.02 1.27
C PHE A 26 8.59 -0.05 2.35
N TYR A 27 7.56 -0.26 3.16
CA TYR A 27 7.52 -1.36 4.14
C TYR A 27 7.66 -2.72 3.44
N ALA A 28 8.08 -3.74 4.19
CA ALA A 28 8.40 -5.09 3.69
C ALA A 28 7.39 -5.70 2.72
N ASN A 29 6.08 -5.45 2.92
CA ASN A 29 5.02 -6.05 2.11
C ASN A 29 4.56 -5.21 0.90
N LYS A 30 5.17 -4.04 0.64
CA LYS A 30 4.75 -3.13 -0.43
C LYS A 30 5.19 -3.62 -1.82
N THR A 31 4.69 -2.96 -2.88
CA THR A 31 5.01 -3.30 -4.28
C THR A 31 6.51 -3.22 -4.57
N MET A 32 7.22 -2.37 -3.83
CA MET A 32 8.67 -2.41 -3.62
C MET A 32 8.97 -2.16 -2.14
N THR A 33 10.13 -2.61 -1.67
CA THR A 33 10.52 -2.44 -0.26
C THR A 33 11.93 -1.85 -0.10
N THR A 34 12.16 -1.21 1.05
CA THR A 34 13.48 -0.85 1.57
C THR A 34 13.73 -1.49 2.94
N GLY A 35 13.01 -2.58 3.26
CA GLY A 35 12.82 -3.10 4.61
C GLY A 35 11.84 -2.22 5.39
N GLU A 36 12.32 -1.05 5.80
CA GLU A 36 11.54 0.05 6.34
C GLU A 36 11.82 1.32 5.55
N GLY A 37 10.79 2.12 5.29
CA GLY A 37 10.97 3.39 4.58
C GLY A 37 9.71 3.97 3.95
N GLY A 38 9.91 5.15 3.37
CA GLY A 38 8.89 5.88 2.63
C GLY A 38 9.48 7.07 1.90
N MET A 39 8.65 7.75 1.12
CA MET A 39 9.06 8.90 0.33
C MET A 39 7.93 9.91 0.26
N VAL A 40 8.27 11.19 0.40
CA VAL A 40 7.37 12.31 0.11
C VAL A 40 7.81 12.92 -1.21
N VAL A 41 6.86 13.12 -2.12
CA VAL A 41 7.06 13.88 -3.36
C VAL A 41 6.08 15.05 -3.40
N SER A 42 6.53 16.19 -3.91
CA SER A 42 5.72 17.40 -4.03
C SER A 42 6.30 18.27 -5.15
N LYS A 43 5.42 19.01 -5.84
CA LYS A 43 5.83 20.10 -6.76
C LYS A 43 6.15 21.39 -6.01
N ASN A 44 5.66 21.52 -4.77
CA ASN A 44 5.91 22.68 -3.92
C ASN A 44 7.26 22.51 -3.21
N LYS A 45 8.22 23.38 -3.57
CA LYS A 45 9.57 23.36 -3.00
C LYS A 45 9.55 23.63 -1.49
N ASP A 46 8.65 24.47 -1.00
CA ASP A 46 8.59 24.83 0.42
C ASP A 46 8.19 23.62 1.28
N ILE A 47 7.30 22.76 0.77
CA ILE A 47 6.97 21.48 1.41
C ILE A 47 8.21 20.58 1.50
N ILE A 48 8.97 20.45 0.40
CA ILE A 48 10.17 19.61 0.37
C ILE A 48 11.24 20.13 1.32
N GLU A 49 11.52 21.44 1.32
CA GLU A 49 12.49 22.05 2.22
C GLU A 49 12.06 21.92 3.68
N ARG A 50 10.77 22.10 3.99
CA ARG A 50 10.25 21.84 5.33
C ARG A 50 10.43 20.39 5.73
N CYS A 51 10.17 19.42 4.85
CA CYS A 51 10.39 18.00 5.11
C CYS A 51 11.88 17.68 5.38
N LYS A 52 12.82 18.30 4.66
CA LYS A 52 14.26 18.10 4.88
C LYS A 52 14.72 18.59 6.26
N VAL A 53 14.22 19.73 6.72
CA VAL A 53 14.49 20.25 8.06
C VAL A 53 13.85 19.35 9.12
N MET A 54 12.55 19.04 8.98
CA MET A 54 11.79 18.28 9.97
C MET A 54 12.24 16.81 10.08
N ARG A 55 12.78 16.18 9.03
CA ARG A 55 13.21 14.76 9.09
C ARG A 55 14.50 14.54 9.90
N LEU A 56 15.27 15.59 10.16
CA LEU A 56 16.58 15.49 10.82
C LEU A 56 16.72 16.54 11.93
N HIS A 57 15.92 16.37 12.98
CA HIS A 57 15.91 17.14 14.22
C HIS A 57 15.63 18.65 14.07
N GLY A 58 15.15 19.09 12.90
CA GLY A 58 14.86 20.51 12.67
C GLY A 58 16.11 21.34 12.36
N ILE A 59 17.20 20.69 11.96
CA ILE A 59 18.46 21.36 11.65
C ILE A 59 18.34 22.09 10.30
N SER A 60 18.71 23.37 10.27
CA SER A 60 18.51 24.28 9.12
C SER A 60 19.33 23.93 7.86
N ARG A 61 20.36 23.08 7.97
CA ARG A 61 21.22 22.66 6.85
C ARG A 61 21.15 21.16 6.61
N ASP A 62 20.92 20.79 5.35
CA ASP A 62 21.11 19.40 4.91
C ASP A 62 22.57 19.00 5.17
N ALA A 63 22.80 17.75 5.58
CA ALA A 63 24.13 17.23 5.87
C ALA A 63 25.05 17.33 4.65
N PHE A 64 24.50 17.27 3.44
CA PHE A 64 25.25 17.38 2.19
C PHE A 64 25.83 18.79 1.95
N ASP A 65 25.08 19.84 2.30
CA ASP A 65 25.53 21.23 2.13
C ASP A 65 26.65 21.63 3.11
N ARG A 66 26.83 20.86 4.19
CA ARG A 66 27.89 21.09 5.19
C ARG A 66 29.29 20.86 4.61
N TYR A 67 29.42 20.04 3.58
CA TYR A 67 30.70 19.76 2.92
C TYR A 67 31.07 20.77 1.83
N GLN A 68 30.16 21.67 1.45
CA GLN A 68 30.38 22.70 0.41
C GLN A 68 30.44 24.14 0.96
N SER A 69 30.25 24.32 2.28
CA SER A 69 30.17 25.64 2.91
C SER A 69 31.53 26.21 3.30
N LYS A 70 31.69 27.54 3.17
CA LYS A 70 32.83 28.31 3.76
C LYS A 70 32.72 28.46 5.29
N THR A 71 31.56 28.17 5.88
CA THR A 71 31.35 28.15 7.33
C THR A 71 31.81 26.81 7.89
N PRO A 72 32.51 26.76 9.05
CA PRO A 72 32.92 25.50 9.65
C PRO A 72 31.78 24.49 9.77
N SER A 73 32.01 23.25 9.32
CA SER A 73 30.99 22.19 9.20
C SER A 73 30.33 21.78 10.54
N TRP A 74 30.92 22.17 11.67
CA TRP A 74 30.39 21.90 13.01
C TRP A 74 29.21 22.79 13.40
N PHE A 75 29.09 24.01 12.85
CA PHE A 75 28.04 24.94 13.25
C PHE A 75 26.71 24.58 12.58
N TYR A 76 25.65 24.45 13.39
CA TYR A 76 24.29 24.28 12.91
C TYR A 76 23.27 24.88 13.89
N GLU A 77 22.10 25.23 13.39
CA GLU A 77 20.97 25.72 14.19
C GLU A 77 19.80 24.76 14.09
N VAL A 78 19.09 24.58 15.20
CA VAL A 78 17.79 23.89 15.24
C VAL A 78 16.70 24.94 15.14
N VAL A 79 16.07 25.06 13.98
CA VAL A 79 15.10 26.11 13.65
C VAL A 79 13.65 25.65 13.82
N ALA A 80 13.44 24.37 14.16
CA ALA A 80 12.14 23.77 14.41
C ALA A 80 12.27 22.55 15.34
N PRO A 81 11.21 22.16 16.07
CA PRO A 81 11.17 20.89 16.80
C PRO A 81 10.98 19.72 15.81
N GLY A 82 12.05 19.33 15.12
CA GLY A 82 12.01 18.24 14.14
C GLY A 82 12.07 16.84 14.75
N PHE A 83 12.05 15.85 13.87
CA PHE A 83 12.02 14.41 14.15
C PHE A 83 13.28 13.71 13.64
N LYS A 84 13.40 12.41 13.90
CA LYS A 84 14.45 11.55 13.34
C LYS A 84 13.85 10.56 12.35
N TYR A 85 13.55 11.02 11.13
CA TYR A 85 12.87 10.25 10.07
C TYR A 85 13.68 10.14 8.76
N ASN A 86 14.96 10.49 8.76
CA ASN A 86 15.79 10.31 7.58
C ASN A 86 15.99 8.82 7.26
N MET A 87 15.96 8.49 5.97
CA MET A 87 16.25 7.14 5.49
C MET A 87 17.76 6.87 5.56
N PRO A 88 18.22 5.73 6.10
CA PRO A 88 19.60 5.28 5.98
C PRO A 88 19.96 4.86 4.55
N ASP A 89 21.23 5.05 4.16
CA ASP A 89 21.71 4.67 2.82
C ASP A 89 21.57 3.18 2.52
N ILE A 90 21.62 2.31 3.53
CA ILE A 90 21.38 0.87 3.37
C ILE A 90 19.95 0.60 2.86
N CYS A 91 18.95 1.29 3.44
CA CYS A 91 17.56 1.21 2.98
C CYS A 91 17.43 1.76 1.55
N ALA A 92 18.10 2.88 1.25
CA ALA A 92 18.10 3.47 -0.08
C ALA A 92 18.75 2.55 -1.14
N ALA A 93 19.82 1.84 -0.79
CA ALA A 93 20.50 0.88 -1.66
C ALA A 93 19.56 -0.26 -2.07
N ILE A 94 18.81 -0.82 -1.12
CA ILE A 94 17.74 -1.81 -1.42
C ILE A 94 16.72 -1.19 -2.38
N GLY A 95 16.28 0.03 -2.08
CA GLY A 95 15.27 0.76 -2.86
C GLY A 95 15.65 0.98 -4.32
N ILE A 96 16.89 1.38 -4.60
CA ILE A 96 17.36 1.62 -5.99
C ILE A 96 17.31 0.33 -6.82
N HIS A 97 17.68 -0.81 -6.23
CA HIS A 97 17.62 -2.10 -6.92
C HIS A 97 16.19 -2.61 -7.09
N GLN A 98 15.31 -2.34 -6.13
CA GLN A 98 13.87 -2.66 -6.22
C GLN A 98 13.17 -1.79 -7.28
N LEU A 99 13.48 -0.49 -7.32
CA LEU A 99 12.89 0.46 -8.27
C LEU A 99 13.18 0.08 -9.72
N ARG A 100 14.38 -0.46 -10.01
CA ARG A 100 14.72 -0.97 -11.36
C ARG A 100 13.84 -2.15 -11.82
N LYS A 101 13.20 -2.87 -10.90
CA LYS A 101 12.37 -4.04 -11.17
C LYS A 101 10.87 -3.75 -11.08
N ILE A 102 10.49 -2.50 -10.80
CA ILE A 102 9.12 -2.16 -10.41
C ILE A 102 8.10 -2.42 -11.51
N ASP A 103 8.47 -2.20 -12.77
CA ASP A 103 7.61 -2.44 -13.92
C ASP A 103 7.41 -3.95 -14.15
N ASP A 104 8.44 -4.76 -13.94
CA ASP A 104 8.33 -6.23 -14.03
C ASP A 104 7.49 -6.80 -12.89
N PHE A 105 7.66 -6.27 -11.67
CA PHE A 105 6.79 -6.63 -10.54
C PHE A 105 5.33 -6.25 -10.79
N GLN A 106 5.08 -5.09 -11.40
CA GLN A 106 3.73 -4.67 -11.74
C GLN A 106 3.12 -5.60 -12.79
N LYS A 107 3.85 -5.91 -13.88
CA LYS A 107 3.39 -6.83 -14.92
C LYS A 107 3.05 -8.21 -14.37
N GLU A 108 3.90 -8.74 -13.50
CA GLU A 108 3.66 -10.05 -12.90
C GLU A 108 2.44 -10.05 -11.99
N ARG A 109 2.28 -9.02 -11.14
CA ARG A 109 1.07 -8.88 -10.31
C ARG A 109 -0.19 -8.70 -11.14
N GLN A 110 -0.12 -7.99 -12.27
CA GLN A 110 -1.24 -7.85 -13.21
C GLN A 110 -1.60 -9.18 -13.88
N ARG A 111 -0.60 -9.98 -14.28
CA ARG A 111 -0.81 -11.34 -14.81
C ARG A 111 -1.52 -12.21 -13.78
N MET A 112 -1.02 -12.22 -12.54
CA MET A 112 -1.63 -12.96 -11.44
C MET A 112 -3.06 -12.48 -11.14
N ALA A 113 -3.30 -11.17 -11.09
CA ALA A 113 -4.64 -10.61 -10.87
C ALA A 113 -5.63 -11.10 -11.94
N LYS A 114 -5.22 -11.11 -13.21
CA LYS A 114 -6.04 -11.62 -14.31
C LYS A 114 -6.38 -13.11 -14.17
N ILE A 115 -5.43 -13.92 -13.72
CA ILE A 115 -5.67 -15.34 -13.45
C ILE A 115 -6.71 -15.52 -12.33
N TYR A 116 -6.65 -14.70 -11.28
CA TYR A 116 -7.69 -14.70 -10.25
C TYR A 116 -9.05 -14.28 -10.82
N ASP A 117 -9.10 -13.23 -11.65
CA ASP A 117 -10.36 -12.79 -12.24
C ASP A 117 -11.02 -13.91 -13.04
N ASP A 118 -10.26 -14.50 -13.96
CA ASP A 118 -10.76 -15.54 -14.85
C ASP A 118 -11.23 -16.79 -14.07
N ALA A 119 -10.56 -17.11 -12.96
CA ALA A 119 -10.86 -18.28 -12.14
C ALA A 119 -11.98 -18.08 -11.09
N LEU A 120 -12.21 -16.84 -10.64
CA LEU A 120 -13.11 -16.52 -9.53
C LEU A 120 -14.39 -15.80 -9.99
N LYS A 121 -14.49 -15.31 -11.23
CA LYS A 121 -15.64 -14.52 -11.73
C LYS A 121 -17.02 -15.18 -11.61
N GLU A 122 -17.09 -16.52 -11.62
CA GLU A 122 -18.35 -17.27 -11.52
C GLU A 122 -18.79 -17.53 -10.06
N LEU A 123 -17.95 -17.16 -9.09
CA LEU A 123 -18.27 -17.32 -7.67
C LEU A 123 -19.14 -16.14 -7.19
N PRO A 124 -19.88 -16.28 -6.07
CA PRO A 124 -20.64 -15.18 -5.47
C PRO A 124 -19.73 -14.18 -4.74
N LEU A 125 -18.70 -13.71 -5.45
CA LEU A 125 -17.70 -12.75 -5.02
C LEU A 125 -17.81 -11.49 -5.87
N GLU A 126 -17.46 -10.35 -5.28
CA GLU A 126 -17.09 -9.15 -6.01
C GLU A 126 -15.57 -9.10 -6.13
N LEU A 127 -15.09 -8.92 -7.35
CA LEU A 127 -13.67 -8.87 -7.67
C LEU A 127 -13.19 -7.41 -7.81
N PRO A 128 -11.87 -7.15 -7.71
CA PRO A 128 -11.33 -5.82 -7.96
C PRO A 128 -11.67 -5.30 -9.36
N GLU A 129 -11.97 -3.99 -9.43
CA GLU A 129 -12.17 -3.31 -10.70
C GLU A 129 -10.85 -3.01 -11.42
N TRP A 130 -10.89 -3.07 -12.75
CA TRP A 130 -9.77 -2.67 -13.60
C TRP A 130 -9.83 -1.18 -13.94
N PRO A 131 -8.68 -0.52 -14.19
CA PRO A 131 -8.69 0.85 -14.68
C PRO A 131 -9.53 1.00 -15.94
N THR A 132 -10.44 1.98 -15.94
CA THR A 132 -11.34 2.24 -17.09
C THR A 132 -10.63 2.92 -18.25
N ASN A 133 -9.54 3.63 -17.97
CA ASN A 133 -8.68 4.22 -18.99
C ASN A 133 -7.58 3.23 -19.39
N ALA A 134 -7.47 2.91 -20.68
CA ALA A 134 -6.49 1.97 -21.19
C ALA A 134 -5.02 2.37 -20.94
N SER A 135 -4.75 3.66 -20.70
CA SER A 135 -3.41 4.15 -20.36
C SER A 135 -3.09 4.07 -18.86
N ASP A 136 -4.06 3.68 -18.03
CA ASP A 136 -3.89 3.60 -16.58
C ASP A 136 -3.39 2.23 -16.13
N ILE A 137 -2.43 2.25 -15.22
CA ILE A 137 -1.76 1.09 -14.66
C ILE A 137 -2.20 0.95 -13.21
N HIS A 138 -2.73 -0.21 -12.85
CA HIS A 138 -2.93 -0.58 -11.44
C HIS A 138 -1.69 -1.32 -10.91
N ALA A 139 -1.22 -0.97 -9.72
CA ALA A 139 0.00 -1.54 -9.15
C ALA A 139 -0.22 -2.94 -8.54
N TRP A 140 -1.48 -3.32 -8.32
CA TRP A 140 -1.87 -4.65 -7.81
C TRP A 140 -1.09 -5.02 -6.54
N HIS A 141 -1.03 -4.09 -5.59
CA HIS A 141 -0.42 -4.33 -4.28
C HIS A 141 -1.16 -5.44 -3.52
N LEU A 142 -2.48 -5.45 -3.63
CA LEU A 142 -3.41 -6.39 -3.01
C LEU A 142 -4.38 -6.87 -4.08
N TYR A 143 -5.00 -8.03 -3.80
CA TYR A 143 -6.17 -8.52 -4.53
C TYR A 143 -7.33 -8.68 -3.54
N PRO A 144 -8.08 -7.61 -3.25
CA PRO A 144 -9.23 -7.67 -2.35
C PRO A 144 -10.45 -8.24 -3.07
N ILE A 145 -11.01 -9.32 -2.57
CA ILE A 145 -12.34 -9.83 -2.96
C ILE A 145 -13.35 -9.45 -1.88
N ARG A 146 -14.63 -9.32 -2.24
CA ARG A 146 -15.71 -9.16 -1.26
C ARG A 146 -16.73 -10.28 -1.41
N SER A 147 -17.12 -10.88 -0.29
CA SER A 147 -18.25 -11.81 -0.27
C SER A 147 -19.54 -11.06 -0.56
N LYS A 148 -20.37 -11.55 -1.48
CA LYS A 148 -21.72 -11.01 -1.65
C LYS A 148 -22.58 -11.37 -0.44
N THR A 149 -23.57 -10.54 -0.12
CA THR A 149 -24.42 -10.66 1.07
C THR A 149 -25.18 -12.00 1.14
N ASP A 150 -25.46 -12.62 -0.01
CA ASP A 150 -26.15 -13.91 -0.12
C ASP A 150 -25.19 -15.11 -0.23
N SER A 151 -23.89 -14.92 0.08
CA SER A 151 -22.92 -16.01 0.11
C SER A 151 -23.27 -17.05 1.19
N ALA A 152 -23.12 -18.33 0.85
CA ALA A 152 -23.33 -19.45 1.76
C ALA A 152 -22.32 -19.49 2.93
N ILE A 153 -21.24 -18.71 2.86
CA ILE A 153 -20.19 -18.65 3.88
C ILE A 153 -19.95 -17.22 4.35
N ASN A 154 -19.95 -17.02 5.66
CA ASN A 154 -19.55 -15.76 6.27
C ASN A 154 -18.05 -15.49 6.03
N ARG A 155 -17.69 -14.22 5.82
CA ARG A 155 -16.32 -13.73 5.63
C ARG A 155 -15.33 -14.30 6.65
N ASP A 156 -15.63 -14.24 7.95
CA ASP A 156 -14.69 -14.66 8.99
C ASP A 156 -14.45 -16.18 8.97
N ASP A 157 -15.50 -16.97 8.72
CA ASP A 157 -15.38 -18.43 8.54
C ASP A 157 -14.61 -18.78 7.27
N PHE A 158 -14.80 -18.02 6.19
CA PHE A 158 -14.05 -18.19 4.95
C PHE A 158 -12.55 -17.95 5.18
N ILE A 159 -12.18 -16.87 5.86
CA ILE A 159 -10.78 -16.60 6.24
C ILE A 159 -10.23 -17.72 7.12
N LYS A 160 -11.00 -18.19 8.11
CA LYS A 160 -10.58 -19.27 9.00
C LYS A 160 -10.31 -20.56 8.23
N LYS A 161 -11.22 -20.98 7.36
CA LYS A 161 -11.06 -22.20 6.55
C LYS A 161 -9.85 -22.11 5.61
N LEU A 162 -9.59 -20.95 5.00
CA LEU A 162 -8.37 -20.75 4.21
C LEU A 162 -7.11 -20.83 5.08
N SER A 163 -7.13 -20.25 6.27
CA SER A 163 -6.03 -20.34 7.23
C SER A 163 -5.76 -21.79 7.65
N ASP A 164 -6.80 -22.59 7.89
CA ASP A 164 -6.68 -24.02 8.22
C ASP A 164 -6.03 -24.84 7.07
N LEU A 165 -6.14 -24.35 5.83
CA LEU A 165 -5.47 -24.90 4.64
C LEU A 165 -4.06 -24.32 4.41
N GLY A 166 -3.56 -23.46 5.31
CA GLY A 166 -2.24 -22.81 5.19
C GLY A 166 -2.23 -21.58 4.28
N ILE A 167 -3.38 -21.02 3.93
CA ILE A 167 -3.51 -19.83 3.08
C ILE A 167 -3.73 -18.60 3.95
N GLY A 168 -2.71 -17.73 4.02
CA GLY A 168 -2.78 -16.47 4.77
C GLY A 168 -3.61 -15.42 4.03
N CYS A 169 -4.78 -15.08 4.59
CA CYS A 169 -5.59 -13.94 4.16
C CYS A 169 -5.45 -12.76 5.13
N SER A 170 -5.86 -11.58 4.69
CA SER A 170 -5.91 -10.36 5.51
C SER A 170 -7.20 -9.58 5.23
N VAL A 171 -7.46 -8.55 6.03
CA VAL A 171 -8.54 -7.58 5.85
C VAL A 171 -7.91 -6.19 5.82
N HIS A 172 -8.07 -5.47 4.71
CA HIS A 172 -7.57 -4.14 4.45
C HIS A 172 -8.74 -3.16 4.22
N PHE A 173 -9.29 -2.54 5.27
CA PHE A 173 -8.81 -2.52 6.65
C PHE A 173 -9.97 -2.47 7.64
N ILE A 174 -9.70 -2.76 8.91
CA ILE A 174 -10.62 -2.39 10.00
C ILE A 174 -10.81 -0.86 9.97
N PRO A 175 -12.04 -0.35 9.78
CA PRO A 175 -12.29 1.08 9.68
C PRO A 175 -11.90 1.83 10.95
N LEU A 176 -11.49 3.10 10.79
CA LEU A 176 -11.04 3.91 11.92
C LEU A 176 -12.13 4.06 12.99
N HIS A 177 -13.40 4.20 12.61
CA HIS A 177 -14.52 4.31 13.56
C HIS A 177 -14.75 3.07 14.42
N LYS A 178 -14.11 1.93 14.13
CA LYS A 178 -14.13 0.73 15.00
C LYS A 178 -12.94 0.66 15.95
N GLN A 179 -11.87 1.40 15.68
CA GLN A 179 -10.65 1.38 16.48
C GLN A 179 -10.83 2.23 17.75
N PRO A 180 -10.47 1.73 18.96
CA PRO A 180 -10.81 2.40 20.22
C PRO A 180 -10.37 3.87 20.29
N VAL A 181 -9.14 4.17 19.88
CA VAL A 181 -8.60 5.54 19.94
C VAL A 181 -9.40 6.55 19.11
N TRP A 182 -9.98 6.14 17.98
CA TRP A 182 -10.76 7.04 17.13
C TRP A 182 -12.25 6.99 17.51
N ARG A 183 -12.78 5.79 17.73
CA ARG A 183 -14.16 5.57 18.15
C ARG A 183 -14.50 6.32 19.42
N ASP A 184 -13.69 6.16 20.47
CA ASP A 184 -14.00 6.67 21.80
C ASP A 184 -13.69 8.17 21.92
N THR A 185 -12.58 8.62 21.30
CA THR A 185 -12.19 10.05 21.31
C THR A 185 -13.19 10.93 20.57
N TYR A 186 -13.76 10.43 19.46
CA TYR A 186 -14.64 11.21 18.60
C TYR A 186 -16.10 10.72 18.60
N ASN A 187 -16.45 9.77 19.48
CA ASN A 187 -17.77 9.14 19.57
C ASN A 187 -18.32 8.65 18.22
N LEU A 188 -17.46 8.00 17.43
CA LEU A 188 -17.81 7.51 16.09
C LEU A 188 -18.57 6.20 16.17
N ASN A 189 -19.47 5.96 15.23
CA ASN A 189 -20.16 4.69 15.11
C ASN A 189 -20.36 4.27 13.64
N ALA A 190 -20.77 3.01 13.43
CA ALA A 190 -20.90 2.43 12.09
C ALA A 190 -21.90 3.19 11.19
N SER A 191 -22.97 3.76 11.76
CA SER A 191 -23.97 4.49 10.97
C SER A 191 -23.43 5.81 10.40
N ASN A 192 -22.32 6.33 10.94
CA ASN A 192 -21.64 7.48 10.38
C ASN A 192 -20.86 7.15 9.09
N PHE A 193 -20.48 5.87 8.91
CA PHE A 193 -19.64 5.43 7.79
C PHE A 193 -20.14 4.11 7.17
N PRO A 194 -21.41 4.06 6.70
CA PRO A 194 -22.06 2.81 6.32
C PRO A 194 -21.33 2.05 5.20
N VAL A 195 -20.83 2.76 4.19
CA VAL A 195 -20.08 2.14 3.08
C VAL A 195 -18.75 1.55 3.55
N SER A 196 -18.04 2.25 4.45
CA SER A 196 -16.78 1.71 5.00
C SER A 196 -17.03 0.49 5.88
N GLU A 197 -18.13 0.48 6.63
CA GLU A 197 -18.54 -0.67 7.44
C GLU A 197 -18.87 -1.87 6.55
N GLU A 198 -19.69 -1.67 5.51
CA GLU A 198 -20.06 -2.72 4.56
C GLU A 198 -18.84 -3.31 3.84
N CYS A 199 -17.95 -2.45 3.33
CA CYS A 199 -16.70 -2.90 2.72
C CYS A 199 -15.89 -3.76 3.69
N TYR A 200 -15.73 -3.31 4.95
CA TYR A 200 -14.98 -4.04 5.96
C TYR A 200 -15.60 -5.39 6.31
N LEU A 201 -16.92 -5.49 6.43
CA LEU A 201 -17.59 -6.74 6.81
C LEU A 201 -17.44 -7.84 5.75
N ASN A 202 -17.28 -7.45 4.49
CA ASN A 202 -17.26 -8.37 3.37
C ASN A 202 -15.87 -8.58 2.73
N GLU A 203 -14.90 -7.72 3.00
CA GLU A 203 -13.58 -7.73 2.33
C GLU A 203 -12.64 -8.82 2.86
N ILE A 204 -11.97 -9.49 1.92
CA ILE A 204 -10.93 -10.48 2.13
C ILE A 204 -9.83 -10.16 1.12
N SER A 205 -8.63 -9.87 1.59
CA SER A 205 -7.46 -9.77 0.74
C SER A 205 -6.77 -11.13 0.65
N ILE A 206 -6.78 -11.72 -0.55
CA ILE A 206 -6.12 -13.01 -0.82
C ILE A 206 -4.65 -12.79 -1.24
N PRO A 207 -3.79 -13.82 -1.12
CA PRO A 207 -2.37 -13.71 -1.46
C PRO A 207 -2.12 -13.20 -2.88
N LEU A 208 -1.33 -12.13 -2.97
CA LEU A 208 -0.81 -11.59 -4.22
C LEU A 208 0.59 -11.01 -4.00
N TYR A 209 1.63 -11.76 -4.35
CA TYR A 209 3.02 -11.28 -4.30
C TYR A 209 3.90 -12.01 -5.32
N THR A 210 4.94 -11.33 -5.81
CA THR A 210 5.74 -11.75 -6.98
C THR A 210 6.62 -12.98 -6.78
N LYS A 211 6.70 -13.53 -5.55
CA LYS A 211 7.38 -14.80 -5.27
C LYS A 211 6.44 -16.01 -5.37
N MET A 212 5.13 -15.80 -5.40
CA MET A 212 4.18 -16.89 -5.59
C MET A 212 4.46 -17.58 -6.92
N THR A 213 4.50 -18.90 -6.89
CA THR A 213 4.54 -19.73 -8.09
C THR A 213 3.14 -19.91 -8.66
N ASP A 214 3.04 -20.34 -9.92
CA ASP A 214 1.74 -20.71 -10.52
C ASP A 214 1.05 -21.82 -9.71
N GLN A 215 1.80 -22.71 -9.06
CA GLN A 215 1.25 -23.76 -8.19
C GLN A 215 0.67 -23.18 -6.90
N ASP A 216 1.34 -22.20 -6.28
CA ASP A 216 0.81 -21.51 -5.11
C ASP A 216 -0.51 -20.81 -5.46
N GLN A 217 -0.54 -20.10 -6.59
CA GLN A 217 -1.75 -19.42 -7.05
C GLN A 217 -2.88 -20.40 -7.37
N LEU A 218 -2.57 -21.52 -8.05
CA LEU A 218 -3.55 -22.56 -8.35
C LEU A 218 -4.10 -23.21 -7.06
N PHE A 219 -3.26 -23.42 -6.05
CA PHE A 219 -3.68 -23.95 -4.75
C PHE A 219 -4.66 -23.01 -4.05
N VAL A 220 -4.39 -21.70 -4.06
CA VAL A 220 -5.32 -20.68 -3.53
C VAL A 220 -6.65 -20.72 -4.28
N ILE A 221 -6.61 -20.72 -5.62
CA ILE A 221 -7.83 -20.76 -6.46
C ILE A 221 -8.67 -22.01 -6.18
N LYS A 222 -8.05 -23.19 -6.15
CA LYS A 222 -8.76 -24.45 -5.89
C LYS A 222 -9.40 -24.45 -4.50
N SER A 223 -8.66 -23.99 -3.49
CA SER A 223 -9.16 -23.90 -2.12
C SER A 223 -10.35 -22.96 -2.01
N ILE A 224 -10.28 -21.77 -2.62
CA ILE A 224 -11.40 -20.82 -2.66
C ILE A 224 -12.62 -21.45 -3.33
N ARG A 225 -12.45 -22.04 -4.52
CA ARG A 225 -13.58 -22.66 -5.24
C ARG A 225 -14.23 -23.78 -4.45
N GLN A 226 -13.44 -24.60 -3.74
CA GLN A 226 -13.95 -25.68 -2.90
C GLN A 226 -14.83 -25.18 -1.75
N LEU A 227 -14.59 -23.96 -1.24
CA LEU A 227 -15.41 -23.38 -0.18
C LEU A 227 -16.77 -22.85 -0.66
N PHE A 228 -16.96 -22.74 -1.98
CA PHE A 228 -18.22 -22.29 -2.62
C PHE A 228 -18.95 -23.41 -3.38
N MET A 229 -18.41 -24.63 -3.39
CA MET A 229 -19.07 -25.85 -3.90
C MET A 229 -19.77 -26.58 -2.76
#